data_AF-A0A8J8TDM6-F1
#
_entry.id   AF-A0A8J8TDM6-F1
#
_cell.length_a   1.000
_cell.length_b   1.000
_cell.length_c   1.000
_cell.angle_alpha   90.00
_cell.angle_beta   90.00
_cell.angle_gamma   90.00
#
_symmetry.space_group_name_H-M   'P 1'
#
loop_
_entity.id
_entity.type
_entity.pdbx_description
1 polymer ?
#
loop_
_entity_poly.entity_id
_entity_poly.type
_entity_poly.pdbx_seq_one_letter_code
_entity_poly.pdbx_strand_id
1 'polypeptide(L)' 'MNENLKWGGAGLLLALAGSGFVASEIQHGIEVGNPLPIAYGAAVVIATLVAVLLIAPSFRTAS' A
#
# COMPACT_ATOMS: atom_id res chain seq x y z
N MET A 1 -18.45 -3.40 -17.04
CA MET A 1 -17.74 -3.27 -15.75
C MET A 1 -16.88 -2.02 -15.84
N ASN A 2 -17.01 -1.09 -14.89
CA ASN A 2 -16.24 0.17 -14.92
C ASN A 2 -14.73 -0.12 -14.85
N GLU A 3 -13.95 0.38 -15.79
CA GLU A 3 -12.49 0.14 -15.88
C GLU A 3 -11.76 0.62 -14.62
N ASN A 4 -12.23 1.71 -14.02
CA ASN A 4 -11.72 2.22 -12.75
C ASN A 4 -11.90 1.22 -11.60
N LEU A 5 -12.98 0.43 -11.63
CA LEU A 5 -13.27 -0.59 -10.61
C LEU A 5 -12.35 -1.80 -10.78
N LYS A 6 -12.15 -2.25 -12.02
CA LYS A 6 -11.35 -3.44 -12.33
C LYS A 6 -9.85 -3.19 -12.10
N TRP A 7 -9.35 -2.08 -12.61
CA TRP A 7 -7.93 -1.72 -12.49
C TRP A 7 -7.59 -1.10 -11.14
N GLY A 8 -8.50 -0.31 -10.56
CA GLY A 8 -8.35 0.21 -9.19
C GLY A 8 -8.32 -0.90 -8.15
N GLY A 9 -9.16 -1.93 -8.29
CA GLY A 9 -9.18 -3.07 -7.37
C GLY A 9 -7.89 -3.89 -7.43
N ALA A 10 -7.41 -4.20 -8.63
CA ALA A 10 -6.13 -4.90 -8.80
C ALA A 10 -4.95 -4.07 -8.26
N GLY A 11 -4.94 -2.75 -8.50
CA GLY A 11 -3.93 -1.84 -7.98
C GLY A 11 -3.91 -1.78 -6.44
N LEU A 12 -5.08 -1.80 -5.81
CA LEU A 12 -5.21 -1.87 -4.35
C LEU A 12 -4.67 -3.17 -3.77
N LEU A 13 -5.01 -4.31 -4.36
CA LEU A 13 -4.50 -5.60 -3.92
C LEU A 13 -2.97 -5.67 -4.04
N LEU A 14 -2.41 -5.15 -5.13
CA LEU A 14 -0.97 -5.08 -5.32
C LEU A 14 -0.31 -4.15 -4.29
N ALA A 15 -0.89 -2.98 -4.02
CA ALA A 15 -0.38 -2.04 -3.01
C ALA A 15 -0.40 -2.63 -1.60
N LEU A 16 -1.45 -3.40 -1.27
CA LEU A 16 -1.55 -4.12 0.01
C LEU A 16 -0.52 -5.24 0.11
N ALA A 17 -0.38 -6.07 -0.93
CA ALA A 17 0.62 -7.13 -0.97
C ALA A 17 2.05 -6.59 -0.85
N GLY A 18 2.36 -5.50 -1.57
CA GLY A 18 3.65 -4.81 -1.50
C GLY A 18 3.92 -4.24 -0.11
N SER A 19 2.91 -3.65 0.55
CA SER A 19 3.06 -3.16 1.93
C SER A 19 3.32 -4.28 2.94
N GLY A 20 2.74 -5.46 2.74
CA GLY A 20 3.02 -6.65 3.56
C GLY A 20 4.46 -7.14 3.38
N PHE A 21 5.01 -7.06 2.17
CA PHE A 21 6.42 -7.43 1.91
C PHE A 21 7.40 -6.45 2.56
N VAL A 22 7.04 -5.18 2.62
CA VAL A 22 7.84 -4.12 3.25
C VAL A 22 7.87 -4.22 4.77
N ALA A 23 6.92 -4.93 5.40
CA ALA A 23 6.94 -5.14 6.84
C ALA A 23 8.22 -5.85 7.31
N SER A 24 8.75 -6.80 6.53
CA SER A 24 10.00 -7.49 6.87
C SER A 24 11.23 -6.58 6.75
N GLU A 25 11.25 -5.64 5.80
CA GLU A 25 12.30 -4.61 5.68
C GLU A 25 12.31 -3.68 6.90
N ILE A 26 11.14 -3.29 7.41
CA ILE A 26 11.03 -2.49 8.63
C ILE A 26 11.57 -3.27 9.83
N GLN A 27 11.16 -4.54 9.99
CA GLN A 27 11.65 -5.40 11.07
C GLN A 27 13.17 -5.56 10.99
N HIS A 28 13.70 -5.82 9.79
CA HIS A 28 15.13 -5.92 9.57
C HIS A 28 15.86 -4.62 9.94
N GLY A 29 15.35 -3.46 9.51
CA GLY A 29 15.91 -2.15 9.88
C GLY A 29 15.96 -1.91 11.39
N ILE A 30 14.94 -2.37 12.12
CA ILE A 30 14.91 -2.33 13.59
C ILE A 30 15.99 -3.26 14.18
N GLU A 31 16.11 -4.48 13.67
CA GLU A 31 17.10 -5.47 14.14
C GLU A 31 18.54 -4.99 13.96
N VAL A 32 18.86 -4.37 12.83
CA VAL A 32 20.22 -3.88 12.54
C VAL A 32 20.47 -2.44 12.98
N GLY A 33 19.48 -1.77 13.57
CA GLY A 33 19.57 -0.38 14.00
C GLY A 33 19.74 0.62 12.84
N ASN A 34 19.33 0.25 11.62
CA ASN A 34 19.42 1.11 10.44
C ASN A 34 18.10 1.86 10.25
N PRO A 35 18.08 3.20 10.26
CA PRO A 35 16.86 3.97 10.08
C PRO A 35 16.35 3.98 8.63
N LEU A 36 17.19 3.66 7.63
CA LEU A 36 16.81 3.75 6.22
C LEU A 36 15.70 2.77 5.81
N PRO A 37 15.75 1.47 6.14
CA PRO A 37 14.68 0.53 5.84
C PRO A 37 13.37 0.88 6.55
N ILE A 38 13.47 1.43 7.77
CA ILE A 38 12.31 1.89 8.54
C ILE A 38 11.63 3.06 7.85
N ALA A 39 12.40 4.07 7.42
CA ALA A 39 11.88 5.25 6.74
C ALA A 39 11.28 4.90 5.36
N TYR A 40 11.97 4.06 4.58
CA TYR A 40 11.44 3.54 3.33
C TYR A 40 10.13 2.80 3.54
N GLY A 41 10.10 1.89 4.52
CA GLY A 41 8.91 1.10 4.75
C GLY A 41 7.71 1.92 5.24
N ALA A 42 7.95 2.90 6.11
CA ALA A 42 6.93 3.87 6.52
C ALA A 42 6.39 4.66 5.32
N ALA A 43 7.24 5.09 4.38
CA ALA A 43 6.81 5.81 3.18
C ALA A 43 5.91 4.94 2.29
N VAL A 44 6.23 3.66 2.12
CA VAL A 44 5.38 2.72 1.35
C VAL A 44 4.02 2.52 2.02
N VAL A 45 3.98 2.36 3.34
CA VAL A 45 2.71 2.23 4.08
C VAL A 45 1.84 3.47 3.89
N ILE A 46 2.41 4.67 3.98
CA ILE A 46 1.69 5.93 3.73
C ILE A 46 1.18 5.97 2.28
N ALA A 47 2.00 5.61 1.29
CA ALA A 47 1.60 5.58 -0.11
C ALA A 47 0.42 4.61 -0.35
N THR A 48 0.43 3.43 0.29
CA THR A 48 -0.68 2.47 0.22
C THR A 48 -1.95 3.05 0.83
N LEU A 49 -1.88 3.73 1.98
CA LEU A 49 -3.04 4.39 2.58
C LEU A 49 -3.62 5.48 1.67
N VAL A 50 -2.77 6.28 1.03
CA VAL A 50 -3.20 7.29 0.05
C VAL A 50 -3.89 6.62 -1.14
N ALA A 51 -3.33 5.54 -1.68
CA ALA A 51 -3.96 4.79 -2.77
C ALA A 51 -5.34 4.24 -2.38
N VAL A 52 -5.48 3.70 -1.16
CA VAL A 52 -6.78 3.26 -0.61
C VAL A 52 -7.76 4.43 -0.55
N LEU A 53 -7.36 5.58 -0.01
CA LEU A 53 -8.25 6.74 0.11
C LEU A 53 -8.71 7.28 -1.24
N LEU A 54 -7.88 7.21 -2.27
CA LEU A 54 -8.21 7.69 -3.61
C LEU A 54 -9.09 6.71 -4.39
N ILE A 55 -8.86 5.40 -4.23
CA ILE A 55 -9.51 4.38 -5.07
C ILE A 55 -10.74 3.77 -4.37
N ALA A 56 -10.73 3.59 -3.04
CA ALA A 56 -11.82 2.96 -2.29
C ALA A 56 -13.21 3.64 -2.44
N PRO A 57 -13.33 4.98 -2.50
CA PRO A 57 -14.62 5.64 -2.71
C PRO A 57 -15.27 5.29 -4.06
N SER A 58 -14.46 5.03 -5.10
CA SER A 58 -14.95 4.68 -6.43
C SER A 58 -15.72 3.37 -6.47
N PHE A 59 -15.56 2.48 -5.48
CA PHE A 59 -16.36 1.26 -5.36
C PHE A 59 -17.75 1.50 -4.75
N ARG A 60 -17.95 2.56 -3.96
CA ARG A 60 -19.26 2.89 -3.35
C ARG A 60 -20.21 3.54 -4.34
N THR A 61 -19.71 4.34 -5.29
CA THR A 61 -20.53 5.04 -6.30
C THR A 61 -20.96 4.12 -7.46
N ALA A 62 -20.43 2.89 -7.53
CA ALA A 62 -20.74 1.94 -8.59
C ALA A 62 -21.99 1.07 -8.32
N SER A 63 -22.72 1.34 -7.23
CA SER A 63 -23.97 0.65 -6.85
C SER A 63 -25.21 1.30 -7.44
#